data_AF-A0A267EW60-F1
#
_entry.id   AF-A0A267EW60-F1
#
_cell.length_a   1.000
_cell.length_b   1.000
_cell.length_c   1.000
_cell.angle_alpha   90.00
_cell.angle_beta   90.00
_cell.angle_gamma   90.00
#
_symmetry.space_group_name_H-M   'P 1'
#
loop_
_entity.id
_entity.type
_entity.pdbx_description
1 polymer ?
#
loop_
_entity_poly.entity_id
_entity_poly.type
_entity_poly.pdbx_seq_one_letter_code
_entity_poly.pdbx_strand_id
1 'polypeptide(L)'
;LIEDTIPVTTVKADELRAHIGTKNVVVKMDIESGEHLFMKTGEKLFRELNIMALQMEFWRKKLSNGPQLSKHYEFVTHFMTSRNFSLLSMSFQVQNIATFNEWDGLWVRNDFVAQVARNG
;
A
#
# COMPACT_ATOMS: atom_id res chain seq x y z
N LEU A 1 -0.60 -37.11 11.92
CA LEU A 1 0.13 -36.06 11.19
C LEU A 1 -0.91 -35.11 10.62
N ILE A 2 -0.86 -33.85 11.01
CA ILE A 2 -1.60 -32.79 10.32
C ILE A 2 -0.52 -31.91 9.73
N GLU A 3 -0.34 -32.00 8.42
CA GLU A 3 0.40 -30.99 7.67
C GLU A 3 -0.59 -29.86 7.42
N ASP A 4 -0.52 -28.80 8.24
CA ASP A 4 -1.26 -27.56 7.99
C ASP A 4 -0.69 -26.90 6.73
N THR A 5 -1.12 -27.37 5.57
CA THR A 5 -0.77 -26.77 4.29
C THR A 5 -1.80 -25.72 3.94
N ILE A 6 -1.37 -24.45 3.84
CA ILE A 6 -2.19 -23.39 3.29
C ILE A 6 -1.99 -23.41 1.76
N PRO A 7 -3.06 -23.54 0.96
CA PRO A 7 -2.94 -23.46 -0.49
C PRO A 7 -2.49 -22.05 -0.90
N VAL A 8 -1.34 -21.97 -1.56
CA VAL A 8 -0.79 -20.73 -2.10
C VAL A 8 -1.10 -20.68 -3.59
N THR A 9 -1.65 -19.57 -4.07
CA THR A 9 -1.90 -19.34 -5.50
C THR A 9 -1.30 -18.01 -5.92
N THR A 10 -0.57 -18.01 -7.04
CA THR A 10 -0.10 -16.78 -7.68
C THR A 10 -1.15 -16.29 -8.66
N VAL A 11 -1.64 -15.08 -8.46
CA VAL A 11 -2.59 -14.42 -9.35
C VAL A 11 -2.15 -12.98 -9.60
N LYS A 12 -2.63 -12.39 -10.69
CA LYS A 12 -2.47 -10.94 -10.91
C LYS A 12 -3.36 -10.18 -9.93
N ALA A 13 -2.98 -8.95 -9.59
CA ALA A 13 -3.72 -8.15 -8.62
C ALA A 13 -5.21 -7.98 -9.05
N ASP A 14 -5.48 -7.68 -10.31
CA ASP A 14 -6.84 -7.54 -10.83
C ASP A 14 -7.69 -8.83 -10.75
N GLU A 15 -7.07 -10.01 -10.69
CA GLU A 15 -7.76 -11.30 -10.56
C GLU A 15 -8.26 -11.53 -9.12
N LEU A 16 -7.61 -10.91 -8.11
CA LEU A 16 -8.05 -10.97 -6.70
C LEU A 16 -9.47 -10.44 -6.51
N ARG A 17 -9.92 -9.53 -7.38
CA ARG A 17 -11.25 -8.94 -7.30
C ARG A 17 -12.34 -10.00 -7.22
N ALA A 18 -12.24 -11.08 -7.98
CA ALA A 18 -13.24 -12.15 -8.01
C ALA A 18 -13.39 -12.87 -6.66
N HIS A 19 -12.39 -12.77 -5.79
CA HIS A 19 -12.33 -13.44 -4.50
C HIS A 19 -12.73 -12.54 -3.32
N ILE A 20 -12.96 -11.24 -3.57
CA ILE A 20 -13.32 -10.26 -2.53
C ILE A 20 -14.82 -9.99 -2.60
N GLY A 21 -15.58 -10.49 -1.63
CA GLY A 21 -17.04 -10.35 -1.57
C GLY A 21 -17.57 -8.95 -1.23
N THR A 22 -16.67 -7.99 -0.93
CA THR A 22 -17.01 -6.61 -0.54
C THR A 22 -16.31 -5.60 -1.45
N LYS A 23 -16.83 -4.37 -1.46
CA LYS A 23 -16.12 -3.23 -2.06
C LYS A 23 -15.22 -2.51 -1.06
N ASN A 24 -15.62 -2.42 0.21
CA ASN A 24 -14.87 -1.68 1.23
C ASN A 24 -13.77 -2.57 1.80
N VAL A 25 -12.50 -2.15 1.65
CA VAL A 25 -11.36 -2.95 2.10
C VAL A 25 -10.29 -2.08 2.75
N VAL A 26 -9.52 -2.72 3.62
CA VAL A 26 -8.20 -2.26 4.09
C VAL A 26 -7.19 -3.27 3.57
N VAL A 27 -6.06 -2.78 3.05
CA VAL A 27 -5.02 -3.61 2.46
C VAL A 27 -3.78 -3.55 3.33
N LYS A 28 -3.19 -4.70 3.66
CA LYS A 28 -1.80 -4.79 4.14
C LYS A 28 -0.96 -5.30 2.97
N MET A 29 0.13 -4.62 2.66
CA MET A 29 1.08 -5.03 1.63
C MET A 29 2.45 -5.24 2.28
N ASP A 30 2.78 -6.52 2.46
CA ASP A 30 4.02 -7.03 3.02
C ASP A 30 4.70 -7.80 1.89
N ILE A 31 5.68 -7.18 1.22
CA ILE A 31 6.25 -7.71 -0.02
C ILE A 31 7.77 -7.47 -0.02
N GLU A 32 8.51 -8.51 -0.43
CA GLU A 32 9.97 -8.53 -0.41
C GLU A 32 10.60 -8.08 -1.75
N SER A 33 9.88 -8.05 -2.88
CA SER A 33 10.43 -7.63 -4.19
C SER A 33 9.43 -7.38 -5.35
N GLY A 34 8.21 -6.90 -5.14
CA GLY A 34 7.15 -6.98 -6.17
C GLY A 34 6.04 -5.92 -6.17
N GLU A 35 6.14 -4.89 -5.34
CA GLU A 35 5.06 -3.92 -5.05
C GLU A 35 4.62 -3.19 -6.32
N HIS A 36 5.58 -2.76 -7.13
CA HIS A 36 5.31 -2.10 -8.40
C HIS A 36 4.56 -2.99 -9.39
N LEU A 37 4.77 -4.31 -9.38
CA LEU A 37 4.05 -5.24 -10.26
C LEU A 37 2.60 -5.40 -9.81
N PHE A 38 2.39 -5.54 -8.50
CA PHE A 38 1.04 -5.56 -7.94
C PHE A 38 0.29 -4.28 -8.31
N MET A 39 0.89 -3.11 -8.09
CA MET A 39 0.25 -1.82 -8.41
C MET A 39 0.06 -1.63 -9.93
N LYS A 40 1.01 -2.06 -10.76
CA LYS A 40 0.91 -2.00 -12.23
C LYS A 40 -0.19 -2.90 -12.79
N THR A 41 -0.44 -4.05 -12.16
CA THR A 41 -1.47 -5.03 -12.59
C THR A 41 -2.76 -4.93 -11.78
N GLY A 42 -2.85 -3.94 -10.87
CA GLY A 42 -3.95 -3.78 -9.92
C GLY A 42 -4.84 -2.58 -10.21
N GLU A 43 -4.69 -1.91 -11.35
CA GLU A 43 -5.45 -0.68 -11.64
C GLU A 43 -6.96 -0.92 -11.59
N LYS A 44 -7.46 -2.04 -12.14
CA LYS A 44 -8.88 -2.38 -12.09
C LYS A 44 -9.31 -2.72 -10.67
N LEU A 45 -8.48 -3.45 -9.90
CA LEU A 45 -8.73 -3.76 -8.50
C LEU A 45 -8.92 -2.47 -7.67
N PHE A 46 -8.01 -1.50 -7.81
CA PHE A 46 -8.08 -0.22 -7.10
C PHE A 46 -9.24 0.67 -7.56
N ARG A 47 -9.70 0.53 -8.81
CA ARG A 47 -10.88 1.25 -9.31
C ARG A 47 -12.19 0.64 -8.81
N GLU A 48 -12.25 -0.68 -8.66
CA GLU A 48 -13.46 -1.38 -8.28
C GLU A 48 -13.66 -1.51 -6.77
N LEU A 49 -12.56 -1.54 -6.01
CA LEU A 49 -12.58 -1.56 -4.56
C LEU A 49 -12.53 -0.14 -4.00
N ASN A 50 -13.30 0.05 -2.93
CA ASN A 50 -13.21 1.18 -2.04
C ASN A 50 -12.12 0.92 -0.99
N ILE A 51 -10.86 1.11 -1.38
CA ILE A 51 -9.70 0.96 -0.48
C ILE A 51 -9.64 2.19 0.44
N MET A 52 -9.86 2.00 1.73
CA MET A 52 -9.87 3.11 2.71
C MET A 52 -8.47 3.41 3.24
N ALA A 53 -7.70 2.35 3.48
CA ALA A 53 -6.33 2.43 3.95
C ALA A 53 -5.50 1.28 3.36
N LEU A 54 -4.23 1.57 3.12
CA LEU A 54 -3.24 0.62 2.65
C LEU A 54 -1.97 0.78 3.50
N GLN A 55 -1.66 -0.20 4.33
CA GLN A 55 -0.35 -0.26 5.00
C GLN A 55 0.64 -0.90 4.04
N MET A 56 1.82 -0.30 3.93
CA MET A 56 2.89 -0.76 3.06
C MET A 56 4.23 -0.69 3.75
N GLU A 57 5.01 -1.76 3.57
CA GLU A 57 6.43 -1.77 3.85
C GLU A 57 7.21 -1.27 2.62
N PHE A 58 8.05 -0.24 2.81
CA PHE A 58 8.88 0.34 1.76
C PHE A 58 10.25 -0.32 1.78
N TRP A 59 10.55 -1.11 0.74
CA TRP A 59 11.90 -1.62 0.56
C TRP A 59 12.86 -0.48 0.16
N ARG A 60 13.56 0.09 1.14
CA ARG A 60 14.65 1.05 0.91
C ARG A 60 15.98 0.34 1.13
N LYS A 61 16.78 0.18 0.07
CA LYS A 61 18.20 -0.17 0.27
C LYS A 61 18.87 1.04 0.93
N LYS A 62 19.20 0.93 2.23
CA LYS A 62 20.12 1.87 2.89
C LYS A 62 21.48 1.71 2.22
N LEU A 63 21.79 2.59 1.28
CA LEU A 63 23.17 2.80 0.86
C LEU A 63 23.77 3.86 1.79
N SER A 64 25.08 3.77 2.01
CA SER A 64 25.88 4.61 2.90
C SER A 64 25.74 6.13 2.65
N ASN A 65 25.17 6.55 1.51
CA ASN A 65 25.03 7.95 1.08
C ASN A 65 23.56 8.40 0.92
N GLY A 66 22.60 7.72 1.54
CA GLY A 66 21.19 8.13 1.55
C GLY A 66 20.23 7.07 1.00
N PRO A 67 18.90 7.25 1.19
CA PRO A 67 17.92 6.32 0.67
C PRO A 67 17.95 6.37 -0.87
N GLN A 68 18.41 5.29 -1.51
CA GLN A 68 18.24 5.17 -2.95
C GLN A 68 16.77 4.82 -3.19
N LEU A 69 16.00 5.81 -3.66
CA LEU A 69 14.62 5.60 -4.07
C LEU A 69 14.65 4.69 -5.30
N SER A 70 14.07 3.50 -5.18
CA SER A 70 13.92 2.63 -6.34
C SER A 70 12.91 3.26 -7.32
N LYS A 71 13.01 2.97 -8.61
CA LYS A 71 11.97 3.34 -9.60
C LYS A 71 10.58 2.85 -9.19
N HIS A 72 10.54 1.80 -8.37
CA HIS A 72 9.32 1.23 -7.79
C HIS A 72 8.72 2.14 -6.71
N TYR A 73 9.55 2.75 -5.87
CA TYR A 73 9.12 3.76 -4.91
C TYR A 73 8.44 4.94 -5.60
N GLU A 74 9.07 5.51 -6.64
CA GLU A 74 8.49 6.62 -7.41
C GLU A 74 7.15 6.25 -8.04
N PHE A 75 7.05 5.06 -8.64
CA PHE A 75 5.81 4.58 -9.22
C PHE A 75 4.69 4.44 -8.18
N VAL A 76 4.97 3.78 -7.06
CA VAL A 76 3.97 3.55 -6.00
C VAL A 76 3.51 4.85 -5.37
N THR A 77 4.44 5.74 -5.05
CA THR A 77 4.13 7.05 -4.46
C THR A 77 3.30 7.91 -5.41
N HIS A 78 3.63 7.93 -6.71
CA HIS A 78 2.82 8.60 -7.72
C HIS A 78 1.42 7.96 -7.86
N PHE A 79 1.35 6.64 -7.87
CA PHE A 79 0.10 5.90 -7.97
C PHE A 79 -0.87 6.24 -6.82
N MET A 80 -0.38 6.31 -5.58
CA MET A 80 -1.20 6.60 -4.40
C MET A 80 -1.60 8.08 -4.32
N THR A 81 -0.64 8.99 -4.53
CA THR A 81 -0.90 10.43 -4.48
C THR A 81 -1.89 10.89 -5.56
N SER A 82 -1.82 10.31 -6.77
CA SER A 82 -2.80 10.56 -7.85
C SER A 82 -4.23 10.07 -7.53
N ARG A 83 -4.40 9.23 -6.51
CA ARG A 83 -5.69 8.62 -6.11
C ARG A 83 -6.26 9.17 -4.81
N ASN A 84 -5.86 10.38 -4.41
CA ASN A 84 -6.37 11.08 -3.23
C ASN A 84 -6.06 10.37 -1.89
N PHE A 85 -4.86 9.78 -1.79
CA PHE A 85 -4.33 9.24 -0.54
C PHE A 85 -3.28 10.17 0.06
N SER A 86 -3.32 10.32 1.38
CA SER A 86 -2.23 10.87 2.18
C SER A 86 -1.41 9.75 2.76
N LEU A 87 -0.10 9.99 2.89
CA LEU A 87 0.78 9.11 3.62
C LEU A 87 0.80 9.53 5.09
N LEU A 88 0.63 8.56 5.98
CA LEU A 88 0.82 8.70 7.42
C LEU A 88 2.02 7.86 7.87
N SER A 89 2.73 8.36 8.88
CA SER A 89 3.69 7.56 9.64
C SER A 89 2.98 6.49 10.47
N MET A 90 3.75 5.56 11.05
CA MET A 90 3.21 4.58 11.98
C MET A 90 2.67 5.20 13.29
N SER A 91 3.03 6.46 13.57
CA SER A 91 2.44 7.28 14.64
C SER A 91 1.20 8.07 14.18
N PHE A 92 0.63 7.72 13.03
CA PHE A 92 -0.57 8.33 12.44
C PHE A 92 -0.48 9.83 12.16
N GLN A 93 0.74 10.36 11.95
CA GLN A 93 0.95 11.74 11.55
C GLN A 93 1.06 11.83 10.03
N VAL A 94 0.36 12.79 9.41
CA VAL A 94 0.46 13.02 7.97
C VAL A 94 1.90 13.42 7.62
N GLN A 95 2.49 12.74 6.63
CA GLN A 95 3.87 12.93 6.20
C GLN A 95 3.94 13.47 4.79
N ASN A 96 4.97 14.29 4.52
CA ASN A 96 5.34 14.63 3.16
C ASN A 96 6.14 13.48 2.54
N ILE A 97 5.66 12.92 1.43
CA ILE A 97 6.30 11.78 0.77
C ILE A 97 7.73 12.05 0.30
N ALA A 98 8.06 13.31 -0.04
CA ALA A 98 9.39 13.71 -0.48
C ALA A 98 10.43 13.64 0.65
N THR A 99 10.00 13.80 1.90
CA THR A 99 10.86 13.75 3.09
C THR A 99 10.64 12.52 3.95
N PHE A 100 9.65 11.69 3.62
CA PHE A 100 9.34 10.49 4.37
C PHE A 100 10.51 9.52 4.38
N ASN A 101 10.90 9.02 5.55
CA ASN A 101 12.10 8.22 5.75
C ASN A 101 11.89 6.92 6.57
N GLU A 102 10.65 6.59 6.90
CA GLU A 102 10.32 5.37 7.64
C GLU A 102 10.29 4.14 6.71
N TRP A 103 10.42 2.97 7.33
CA TRP A 103 10.30 1.67 6.67
C TRP A 103 8.85 1.37 6.31
N ASP A 104 7.92 1.69 7.21
CA ASP A 104 6.51 1.39 7.03
C ASP A 104 5.73 2.69 6.98
N GLY A 105 4.71 2.73 6.13
CA GLY A 105 3.78 3.84 6.11
C GLY A 105 2.37 3.39 5.79
N LEU A 106 1.42 4.26 6.14
CA LEU A 106 0.01 4.03 5.94
C LEU A 106 -0.52 5.03 4.92
N TRP A 107 -0.89 4.56 3.74
CA TRP A 107 -1.65 5.36 2.79
C TRP A 107 -3.12 5.36 3.19
N VAL A 108 -3.66 6.53 3.48
CA VAL A 108 -5.05 6.69 3.91
C VAL A 108 -5.78 7.62 2.96
N ARG A 109 -6.98 7.23 2.53
CA ARG A 109 -7.78 8.06 1.64
C ARG A 109 -8.19 9.34 2.37
N ASN A 110 -8.07 10.49 1.71
CA ASN A 110 -8.18 11.79 2.37
C ASN A 110 -9.56 12.07 3.01
N ASP A 111 -10.62 11.51 2.44
CA ASP A 111 -11.97 11.57 3.01
C ASP A 111 -12.13 10.74 4.29
N PHE A 112 -11.31 9.70 4.47
CA PHE A 112 -11.22 8.91 5.69
C PHE A 112 -10.29 9.55 6.72
N VAL A 113 -9.18 10.16 6.31
CA VAL A 113 -8.28 10.92 7.21
C VAL A 113 -9.05 11.99 7.98
N ALA A 114 -9.93 12.73 7.28
CA ALA A 114 -10.76 13.76 7.89
C ALA A 114 -11.74 13.23 8.96
N GLN A 115 -12.08 11.94 8.92
CA GLN A 115 -12.93 11.29 9.92
C GLN A 115 -12.11 10.80 11.12
N VAL A 116 -10.92 10.26 10.89
CA VAL A 116 -9.99 9.84 11.95
C VAL A 116 -9.54 11.05 12.79
N ALA A 117 -9.20 12.17 12.15
CA ALA A 117 -8.75 13.38 12.84
C ALA A 117 -9.85 14.10 13.66
N ARG A 118 -11.13 13.78 13.46
CA ARG A 118 -12.25 14.32 14.25
C ARG A 118 -12.61 13.48 15.46
N ASN A 119 -12.15 12.23 15.50
CA ASN A 119 -12.55 11.22 16.49
C ASN A 119 -11.41 10.78 17.42
N GLY A 120 -10.20 11.30 17.24
CA GLY A 120 -9.05 11.12 18.15
C GLY A 120 -8.80 12.39 18.94
#